data_AF-A0A9D1MEH5-F1
#
_entry.id   AF-A0A9D1MEH5-F1
#
_cell.length_a   1.000
_cell.length_b   1.000
_cell.length_c   1.000
_cell.angle_alpha   90.00
_cell.angle_beta   90.00
_cell.angle_gamma   90.00
#
_symmetry.space_group_name_H-M   'P 1'
#
loop_
_entity.id
_entity.type
_entity.pdbx_description
1 polymer ?
#
loop_
_entity_poly.entity_id
_entity_poly.type
_entity_poly.pdbx_seq_one_letter_code
_entity_poly.pdbx_strand_id
1 'polypeptide(L)'
;PFYVTFALPSTADLSGYSHIRFALKGYTYEADRPVEYAVLYNGKRFIQPTVLTTGEWTEVTIDLAANGITDLSKLKIGFYTKDGSNEWGSIWNSSERFHVYISAVYGVRAVSDLQLNGEFPTARVFRTGEAPDLAKFTVTSAANPDLVYEYTVNGAPMSEANLNAEGVYELKATVATEWYSGELSVTILIVDTSKAYVMAEAESTISQIVPRGYGADKTVNSYLADFNGRKAIKAVCDPEAGANGNAYKWPGIDIHTALTKELLTEMKALGYTTMVIPVYIADSSVSSHTIHYGATGNEKIATVTTGEWTELEIPIDTLISSYDSTLSNYFFYIENSKNGSNYFTYYVSDITLIQKA
;
A
#
# COMPACT_ATOMS: atom_id res chain seq x y z
N PRO A 1 8.03 38.05 -7.87
CA PRO A 1 6.87 37.49 -7.14
C PRO A 1 6.56 38.35 -5.92
N PHE A 2 5.29 38.41 -5.54
CA PHE A 2 4.89 38.90 -4.22
C PHE A 2 4.83 37.71 -3.27
N TYR A 3 5.43 37.82 -2.08
CA TYR A 3 5.47 36.72 -1.11
C TYR A 3 4.68 37.07 0.15
N VAL A 4 3.79 36.18 0.54
CA VAL A 4 3.20 36.13 1.88
C VAL A 4 3.96 35.09 2.68
N THR A 5 4.43 35.44 3.87
CA THR A 5 5.07 34.52 4.81
C THR A 5 4.16 34.34 6.01
N PHE A 6 4.01 33.10 6.48
CA PHE A 6 3.24 32.82 7.67
C PHE A 6 4.14 32.89 8.90
N ALA A 7 3.56 33.23 10.06
CA ALA A 7 4.24 33.12 11.32
C ALA A 7 3.20 32.79 12.39
N LEU A 8 3.57 31.90 13.32
CA LEU A 8 2.80 31.72 14.55
C LEU A 8 3.24 32.76 15.58
N PRO A 9 2.33 33.19 16.47
CA PRO A 9 2.73 33.87 17.71
C PRO A 9 3.75 33.03 18.47
N SER A 10 4.67 33.66 19.20
CA SER A 10 5.77 32.99 19.91
C SER A 10 5.34 31.96 20.96
N THR A 11 4.08 31.97 21.37
CA THR A 11 3.48 31.05 22.36
C THR A 11 2.68 29.91 21.74
N ALA A 12 2.50 29.90 20.42
CA ALA A 12 1.74 28.89 19.70
C ALA A 12 2.68 27.95 18.93
N ASP A 13 2.34 26.66 18.91
CA ASP A 13 2.98 25.68 18.05
C ASP A 13 1.94 25.03 17.12
N LEU A 14 2.42 24.19 16.21
CA LEU A 14 1.58 23.42 15.30
C LEU A 14 1.05 22.12 15.93
N SER A 15 1.37 21.85 17.19
CA SER A 15 0.95 20.60 17.82
C SER A 15 -0.58 20.56 17.93
N GLY A 16 -1.17 19.46 17.46
CA GLY A 16 -2.62 19.28 17.42
C GLY A 16 -3.32 19.77 16.14
N TYR A 17 -2.61 20.43 15.22
CA TYR A 17 -3.13 20.75 13.88
C TYR A 17 -2.62 19.76 12.84
N SER A 18 -3.51 19.25 11.99
CA SER A 18 -3.13 18.40 10.84
C SER A 18 -2.95 19.24 9.58
N HIS A 19 -3.74 20.30 9.42
CA HIS A 19 -3.71 21.15 8.23
C HIS A 19 -3.76 22.63 8.57
N ILE A 20 -3.44 23.46 7.60
CA ILE A 20 -3.89 24.85 7.55
C ILE A 20 -4.82 25.08 6.35
N ARG A 21 -5.81 25.94 6.53
CA ARG A 21 -6.82 26.27 5.52
C ARG A 21 -6.98 27.78 5.37
N PHE A 22 -7.04 28.25 4.13
CA PHE A 22 -7.31 29.64 3.78
C PHE A 22 -7.81 29.72 2.34
N ALA A 23 -8.34 30.87 1.93
CA ALA A 23 -8.71 31.16 0.55
C ALA A 23 -7.83 32.25 -0.03
N LEU A 24 -7.55 32.16 -1.32
CA LEU A 24 -6.78 33.11 -2.11
C LEU A 24 -7.65 33.70 -3.22
N LYS A 25 -7.42 34.97 -3.55
CA LYS A 25 -8.00 35.60 -4.75
C LYS A 25 -6.96 36.50 -5.38
N GLY A 26 -6.87 36.50 -6.72
CA GLY A 26 -5.92 37.31 -7.47
C GLY A 26 -6.56 37.93 -8.71
N TYR A 27 -6.15 39.16 -9.06
CA TYR A 27 -6.42 39.76 -10.37
C TYR A 27 -5.45 40.91 -10.67
N THR A 28 -5.36 41.29 -11.95
CA THR A 28 -4.55 42.41 -12.44
C THR A 28 -5.43 43.49 -13.07
N TYR A 29 -5.08 44.77 -12.89
CA TYR A 29 -5.94 45.91 -13.22
C TYR A 29 -6.23 46.12 -14.72
N GLU A 30 -5.29 45.84 -15.62
CA GLU A 30 -5.36 46.34 -17.00
C GLU A 30 -4.93 45.35 -18.10
N ALA A 31 -4.69 44.07 -17.78
CA ALA A 31 -3.96 43.19 -18.70
C ALA A 31 -4.57 41.81 -18.98
N ASP A 32 -5.74 41.44 -18.42
CA ASP A 32 -6.27 40.06 -18.48
C ASP A 32 -5.21 38.99 -18.17
N ARG A 33 -4.20 39.35 -17.36
CA ARG A 33 -3.09 38.45 -17.07
C ARG A 33 -3.48 37.54 -15.93
N PRO A 34 -3.34 36.22 -16.08
CA PRO A 34 -3.65 35.29 -15.00
C PRO A 34 -2.68 35.51 -13.84
N VAL A 35 -3.17 35.29 -12.62
CA VAL A 35 -2.35 35.21 -11.41
C VAL A 35 -2.14 33.74 -11.09
N GLU A 36 -0.91 33.32 -10.85
CA GLU A 36 -0.62 32.01 -10.26
C GLU A 36 -0.14 32.17 -8.82
N TYR A 37 -0.39 31.16 -8.01
CA TYR A 37 0.28 31.01 -6.72
C TYR A 37 1.11 29.73 -6.70
N ALA A 38 2.20 29.76 -5.93
CA ALA A 38 2.97 28.57 -5.57
C ALA A 38 3.23 28.59 -4.07
N VAL A 39 3.23 27.41 -3.46
CA VAL A 39 3.53 27.26 -2.03
C VAL A 39 4.93 26.70 -1.86
N LEU A 40 5.71 27.36 -1.02
CA LEU A 40 7.11 27.04 -0.76
C LEU A 40 7.29 26.76 0.73
N TYR A 41 8.03 25.70 1.04
CA TYR A 41 8.51 25.42 2.39
C TYR A 41 10.04 25.37 2.38
N ASN A 42 10.66 26.18 3.24
CA ASN A 42 12.12 26.31 3.31
C ASN A 42 12.76 26.62 1.93
N GLY A 43 12.10 27.48 1.15
CA GLY A 43 12.55 27.90 -0.18
C GLY A 43 12.29 26.90 -1.31
N LYS A 44 11.76 25.70 -1.03
CA LYS A 44 11.43 24.69 -2.04
C LYS A 44 9.93 24.65 -2.30
N ARG A 45 9.52 24.63 -3.58
CA ARG A 45 8.12 24.41 -3.97
C ARG A 45 7.73 22.97 -3.67
N PHE A 46 6.56 22.78 -3.06
CA PHE A 46 6.00 21.44 -2.81
C PHE A 46 4.59 21.25 -3.38
N ILE A 47 3.88 22.35 -3.65
CA ILE A 47 2.65 22.34 -4.46
C ILE A 47 2.97 22.89 -5.85
N GLN A 48 2.42 22.27 -6.88
CA GLN A 48 2.53 22.77 -8.26
C GLN A 48 1.90 24.15 -8.38
N PRO A 49 2.53 25.10 -9.09
CA PRO A 49 1.94 26.41 -9.33
C PRO A 49 0.53 26.27 -9.92
N THR A 50 -0.43 26.97 -9.32
CA THR A 50 -1.83 26.90 -9.70
C THR A 50 -2.30 28.27 -10.15
N VAL A 51 -2.89 28.33 -11.35
CA VAL A 51 -3.48 29.54 -11.90
C VAL A 51 -4.83 29.79 -11.23
N LEU A 52 -4.99 30.98 -10.64
CA LEU A 52 -6.24 31.42 -10.05
C LEU A 52 -7.19 31.90 -11.13
N THR A 53 -8.47 31.55 -11.01
CA THR A 53 -9.52 32.19 -11.79
C THR A 53 -9.64 33.66 -11.36
N THR A 54 -9.57 34.57 -12.33
CA THR A 54 -9.51 36.02 -12.07
C THR A 54 -10.70 36.48 -11.22
N GLY A 55 -10.41 37.05 -10.05
CA GLY A 55 -11.43 37.64 -9.17
C GLY A 55 -12.25 36.63 -8.34
N GLU A 56 -11.99 35.34 -8.47
CA GLU A 56 -12.65 34.29 -7.68
C GLU A 56 -11.80 33.87 -6.49
N TRP A 57 -12.48 33.42 -5.43
CA TRP A 57 -11.82 32.83 -4.27
C TRP A 57 -11.54 31.35 -4.53
N THR A 58 -10.28 30.96 -4.37
CA THR A 58 -9.83 29.57 -4.42
C THR A 58 -9.40 29.14 -3.03
N GLU A 59 -10.00 28.08 -2.52
CA GLU A 59 -9.62 27.50 -1.24
C GLU A 59 -8.31 26.70 -1.36
N VAL A 60 -7.46 26.81 -0.35
CA VAL A 60 -6.19 26.11 -0.23
C VAL A 60 -6.15 25.43 1.14
N THR A 61 -5.93 24.12 1.12
CA THR A 61 -5.70 23.29 2.30
C THR A 61 -4.33 22.65 2.18
N ILE A 62 -3.50 22.77 3.22
CA ILE A 62 -2.13 22.24 3.24
C ILE A 62 -2.01 21.25 4.40
N ASP A 63 -1.72 19.99 4.07
CA ASP A 63 -1.34 18.96 5.04
C ASP A 63 0.06 19.28 5.59
N LEU A 64 0.17 19.46 6.90
CA LEU A 64 1.42 19.83 7.54
C LEU A 64 2.40 18.65 7.58
N ALA A 65 1.92 17.45 7.89
CA ALA A 65 2.76 16.26 8.07
C ALA A 65 3.28 15.74 6.72
N ALA A 66 2.39 15.61 5.72
CA ALA A 66 2.76 15.13 4.39
C ALA A 66 3.82 16.02 3.71
N ASN A 67 3.86 17.30 4.07
CA ASN A 67 4.81 18.27 3.53
C ASN A 67 5.99 18.60 4.47
N GLY A 68 6.12 17.89 5.61
CA GLY A 68 7.20 18.08 6.58
C GLY A 68 7.23 19.48 7.22
N ILE A 69 6.07 20.14 7.30
CA ILE A 69 5.93 21.50 7.83
C ILE A 69 5.82 21.43 9.35
N THR A 70 6.90 21.81 10.03
CA THR A 70 6.97 21.91 11.49
C THR A 70 7.12 23.34 11.99
N ASP A 71 7.31 24.29 11.07
CA ASP A 71 7.60 25.69 11.35
C ASP A 71 6.98 26.58 10.26
N LEU A 72 5.85 27.25 10.58
CA LEU A 72 5.16 28.11 9.61
C LEU A 72 6.01 29.30 9.13
N SER A 73 7.04 29.73 9.86
CA SER A 73 7.92 30.83 9.43
C SER A 73 8.67 30.52 8.13
N LYS A 74 8.83 29.24 7.82
CA LYS A 74 9.45 28.74 6.59
C LYS A 74 8.46 28.55 5.46
N LEU A 75 7.16 28.68 5.72
CA LEU A 75 6.09 28.54 4.74
C LEU A 75 5.80 29.88 4.06
N LYS A 76 5.81 29.88 2.74
CA LYS A 76 5.55 31.06 1.91
C LYS A 76 4.58 30.76 0.79
N ILE A 77 3.74 31.73 0.47
CA ILE A 77 2.96 31.76 -0.77
C ILE A 77 3.58 32.80 -1.68
N GLY A 78 4.10 32.36 -2.81
CA GLY A 78 4.53 33.23 -3.89
C GLY A 78 3.40 33.42 -4.87
N PHE A 79 3.06 34.67 -5.16
CA PHE A 79 2.17 35.02 -6.26
C PHE A 79 2.98 35.57 -7.44
N TYR A 80 2.63 35.10 -8.63
CA TYR A 80 3.26 35.46 -9.89
C TYR A 80 2.16 35.85 -10.88
N THR A 81 2.54 36.64 -11.88
CA THR A 81 1.71 36.84 -13.07
C THR A 81 2.65 36.96 -14.26
N LYS A 82 2.07 36.94 -15.46
CA LYS A 82 2.84 36.97 -16.69
C LYS A 82 3.48 38.34 -16.90
N ASP A 83 4.75 38.34 -17.30
CA ASP A 83 5.45 39.55 -17.69
C ASP A 83 5.15 39.95 -19.15
N GLY A 84 5.88 40.94 -19.67
CA GLY A 84 5.72 41.39 -21.06
C GLY A 84 6.14 40.36 -22.11
N SER A 85 6.90 39.33 -21.72
CA SER A 85 7.34 38.18 -22.54
C SER A 85 6.43 36.96 -22.39
N ASN A 86 5.29 37.08 -21.67
CA ASN A 86 4.36 35.99 -21.38
C ASN A 86 4.99 34.87 -20.52
N GLU A 87 6.08 35.18 -19.79
CA GLU A 87 6.72 34.29 -18.83
C GLU A 87 6.23 34.59 -17.41
N TRP A 88 6.19 33.57 -16.54
CA TRP A 88 5.82 33.74 -15.14
C TRP A 88 6.93 34.46 -14.37
N GLY A 89 6.68 35.71 -13.98
CA GLY A 89 7.72 36.62 -13.55
C GLY A 89 7.37 37.49 -12.35
N SER A 90 8.34 38.30 -11.94
CA SER A 90 8.13 39.39 -10.98
C SER A 90 7.40 40.54 -11.65
N ILE A 91 6.47 41.13 -10.91
CA ILE A 91 5.68 42.26 -11.35
C ILE A 91 6.05 43.53 -10.64
N TRP A 92 5.65 44.63 -11.29
CA TRP A 92 5.48 45.94 -10.69
C TRP A 92 4.83 45.80 -9.31
N ASN A 93 5.58 46.08 -8.25
CA ASN A 93 5.07 46.17 -6.89
C ASN A 93 4.29 47.48 -6.72
N SER A 94 3.26 47.67 -7.56
CA SER A 94 2.31 48.78 -7.49
C SER A 94 0.97 48.23 -7.04
N SER A 95 0.48 48.77 -5.93
CA SER A 95 -0.85 48.50 -5.36
C SER A 95 -2.00 48.79 -6.32
N GLU A 96 -1.75 49.54 -7.40
CA GLU A 96 -2.75 49.90 -8.40
C GLU A 96 -2.86 48.87 -9.54
N ARG A 97 -1.91 47.92 -9.65
CA ARG A 97 -1.79 47.06 -10.84
C ARG A 97 -1.90 45.56 -10.56
N PHE A 98 -1.67 45.16 -9.32
CA PHE A 98 -1.70 43.76 -8.89
C PHE A 98 -2.37 43.63 -7.54
N HIS A 99 -3.39 42.79 -7.48
CA HIS A 99 -4.20 42.61 -6.28
C HIS A 99 -4.22 41.14 -5.91
N VAL A 100 -3.76 40.86 -4.70
CA VAL A 100 -3.85 39.54 -4.07
C VAL A 100 -4.53 39.69 -2.72
N TYR A 101 -5.44 38.77 -2.47
CA TYR A 101 -6.19 38.69 -1.22
C TYR A 101 -5.98 37.29 -0.65
N ILE A 102 -5.80 37.24 0.66
CA ILE A 102 -5.79 36.03 1.45
C ILE A 102 -6.87 36.19 2.52
N SER A 103 -7.65 35.15 2.77
CA SER A 103 -8.58 35.13 3.90
C SER A 103 -7.83 35.03 5.23
N ALA A 104 -8.57 34.94 6.33
CA ALA A 104 -7.99 34.41 7.56
C ALA A 104 -7.44 32.99 7.30
N VAL A 105 -6.38 32.66 8.05
CA VAL A 105 -5.70 31.36 7.99
C VAL A 105 -6.10 30.59 9.23
N TYR A 106 -6.71 29.43 9.03
CA TYR A 106 -7.22 28.58 10.10
C TYR A 106 -6.34 27.35 10.26
N GLY A 107 -6.05 26.98 11.51
CA GLY A 107 -5.50 25.67 11.83
C GLY A 107 -6.64 24.66 11.94
N VAL A 108 -6.52 23.54 11.22
CA VAL A 108 -7.48 22.43 11.26
C VAL A 108 -6.97 21.39 12.26
N ARG A 109 -7.74 21.11 13.30
CA ARG A 109 -7.36 20.20 14.38
C ARG A 109 -7.43 18.74 13.93
N ALA A 110 -6.45 17.95 14.33
CA ALA A 110 -6.48 16.51 14.15
C ALA A 110 -7.49 15.88 15.12
N VAL A 111 -8.34 14.97 14.63
CA VAL A 111 -9.18 14.11 15.47
C VAL A 111 -8.46 12.77 15.64
N SER A 112 -7.79 12.58 16.76
CA SER A 112 -6.91 11.43 17.01
C SER A 112 -7.55 10.29 17.81
N ASP A 113 -8.77 10.48 18.31
CA ASP A 113 -9.49 9.54 19.17
C ASP A 113 -10.66 8.84 18.46
N LEU A 114 -10.59 8.72 17.12
CA LEU A 114 -11.61 8.04 16.33
C LEU A 114 -11.67 6.55 16.71
N GLN A 115 -12.87 6.06 16.99
CA GLN A 115 -13.12 4.67 17.34
C GLN A 115 -14.35 4.14 16.63
N LEU A 116 -14.26 2.88 16.18
CA LEU A 116 -15.44 2.15 15.72
C LEU A 116 -16.41 1.92 16.88
N ASN A 117 -17.69 2.11 16.59
CA ASN A 117 -18.76 1.66 17.46
C ASN A 117 -18.71 0.12 17.56
N GLY A 118 -18.89 -0.41 18.78
CA GLY A 118 -18.77 -1.84 19.08
C GLY A 118 -19.82 -2.75 18.42
N GLU A 119 -20.78 -2.19 17.69
CA GLU A 119 -21.75 -2.97 16.90
C GLU A 119 -21.18 -3.53 15.59
N PHE A 120 -20.15 -2.90 15.03
CA PHE A 120 -19.49 -3.45 13.85
C PHE A 120 -18.62 -4.66 14.25
N PRO A 121 -18.67 -5.79 13.52
CA PRO A 121 -17.91 -6.97 13.90
C PRO A 121 -16.41 -6.69 14.04
N THR A 122 -15.75 -7.37 14.98
CA THR A 122 -14.29 -7.33 15.11
C THR A 122 -13.58 -8.18 14.07
N ALA A 123 -14.27 -9.20 13.54
CA ALA A 123 -13.78 -10.00 12.42
C ALA A 123 -13.51 -9.11 11.19
N ARG A 124 -12.53 -9.52 10.40
CA ARG A 124 -12.07 -8.86 9.18
C ARG A 124 -12.20 -9.77 7.96
N VAL A 125 -12.41 -11.07 8.14
CA VAL A 125 -12.64 -12.04 7.06
C VAL A 125 -14.07 -12.58 7.12
N PHE A 126 -14.76 -12.55 5.98
CA PHE A 126 -16.16 -12.96 5.85
C PHE A 126 -16.34 -13.87 4.64
N ARG A 127 -17.38 -14.73 4.66
CA ARG A 127 -17.78 -15.50 3.47
C ARG A 127 -18.60 -14.63 2.53
N THR A 128 -18.60 -14.97 1.24
CA THR A 128 -19.57 -14.43 0.28
C THR A 128 -21.00 -14.66 0.78
N GLY A 129 -21.82 -13.60 0.76
CA GLY A 129 -23.19 -13.62 1.30
C GLY A 129 -23.30 -13.50 2.83
N GLU A 130 -22.19 -13.55 3.57
CA GLU A 130 -22.12 -13.32 5.03
C GLU A 130 -21.41 -12.00 5.39
N ALA A 131 -21.38 -11.05 4.43
CA ALA A 131 -20.72 -9.77 4.62
C ALA A 131 -21.33 -8.97 5.79
N PRO A 132 -20.51 -8.15 6.49
CA PRO A 132 -20.99 -7.38 7.61
C PRO A 132 -21.99 -6.30 7.16
N ASP A 133 -22.92 -5.97 8.06
CA ASP A 133 -23.86 -4.87 7.85
C ASP A 133 -23.13 -3.53 7.90
N LEU A 134 -22.98 -2.89 6.73
CA LEU A 134 -22.31 -1.61 6.58
C LEU A 134 -23.01 -0.48 7.34
N ALA A 135 -24.32 -0.58 7.61
CA ALA A 135 -25.01 0.44 8.41
C ALA A 135 -24.51 0.48 9.86
N LYS A 136 -23.85 -0.58 10.34
CA LYS A 136 -23.23 -0.64 11.66
C LYS A 136 -21.80 -0.11 11.69
N PHE A 137 -21.18 0.13 10.53
CA PHE A 137 -19.87 0.77 10.45
C PHE A 137 -20.02 2.25 10.78
N THR A 138 -19.97 2.55 12.08
CA THR A 138 -20.11 3.90 12.60
C THR A 138 -18.90 4.23 13.44
N VAL A 139 -18.46 5.49 13.36
CA VAL A 139 -17.28 5.99 14.08
C VAL A 139 -17.70 7.09 15.04
N THR A 140 -17.01 7.18 16.18
CA THR A 140 -17.23 8.19 17.22
C THR A 140 -15.90 8.80 17.65
N SER A 141 -15.96 10.02 18.19
CA SER A 141 -14.87 10.71 18.90
C SER A 141 -15.41 11.14 20.26
N ALA A 142 -14.74 10.75 21.34
CA ALA A 142 -15.15 11.14 22.69
C ALA A 142 -14.89 12.63 22.94
N ALA A 143 -13.81 13.17 22.37
CA ALA A 143 -13.48 14.59 22.46
C ALA A 143 -14.42 15.47 21.64
N ASN A 144 -15.02 14.94 20.55
CA ASN A 144 -15.85 15.69 19.62
C ASN A 144 -17.09 14.87 19.20
N PRO A 145 -18.10 14.71 20.08
CA PRO A 145 -19.22 13.78 19.87
C PRO A 145 -20.17 14.20 18.73
N ASP A 146 -20.19 15.48 18.37
CA ASP A 146 -21.12 16.04 17.37
C ASP A 146 -20.55 16.03 15.94
N LEU A 147 -19.40 15.41 15.71
CA LEU A 147 -18.81 15.32 14.38
C LEU A 147 -19.64 14.41 13.48
N VAL A 148 -19.78 14.84 12.22
CA VAL A 148 -20.40 14.06 11.15
C VAL A 148 -19.30 13.50 10.27
N TYR A 149 -19.45 12.24 9.90
CA TYR A 149 -18.48 11.47 9.12
C TYR A 149 -19.04 11.12 7.75
N GLU A 150 -18.17 11.18 6.75
CA GLU A 150 -18.38 10.58 5.44
C GLU A 150 -17.86 9.14 5.46
N TYR A 151 -18.64 8.21 4.92
CA TYR A 151 -18.32 6.79 4.90
C TYR A 151 -18.16 6.29 3.47
N THR A 152 -17.03 5.63 3.20
CA THR A 152 -16.72 5.09 1.88
C THR A 152 -16.27 3.64 1.94
N VAL A 153 -16.44 2.94 0.81
CA VAL A 153 -15.88 1.62 0.52
C VAL A 153 -15.05 1.73 -0.74
N ASN A 154 -13.74 1.46 -0.64
CA ASN A 154 -12.79 1.64 -1.75
C ASN A 154 -12.89 3.03 -2.42
N GLY A 155 -13.17 4.06 -1.61
CA GLY A 155 -13.31 5.45 -2.06
C GLY A 155 -14.68 5.83 -2.65
N ALA A 156 -15.60 4.88 -2.85
CA ALA A 156 -16.98 5.16 -3.28
C ALA A 156 -17.93 5.29 -2.06
N PRO A 157 -19.04 6.05 -2.14
CA PRO A 157 -20.00 6.16 -1.04
C PRO A 157 -20.48 4.79 -0.54
N MET A 158 -20.45 4.58 0.77
CA MET A 158 -20.80 3.28 1.37
C MET A 158 -22.26 2.86 1.08
N SER A 159 -23.16 3.82 0.85
CA SER A 159 -24.55 3.57 0.44
C SER A 159 -24.70 2.85 -0.91
N GLU A 160 -23.66 2.88 -1.75
CA GLU A 160 -23.64 2.24 -3.06
C GLU A 160 -22.87 0.91 -3.04
N ALA A 161 -22.24 0.57 -1.92
CA ALA A 161 -21.36 -0.57 -1.82
C ALA A 161 -22.14 -1.89 -1.76
N ASN A 162 -21.64 -2.88 -2.50
CA ASN A 162 -22.15 -4.24 -2.48
C ASN A 162 -21.01 -5.21 -2.15
N LEU A 163 -21.05 -5.77 -0.95
CA LEU A 163 -20.06 -6.67 -0.40
C LEU A 163 -20.33 -8.15 -0.71
N ASN A 164 -20.98 -8.46 -1.83
CA ASN A 164 -21.30 -9.86 -2.19
C ASN A 164 -20.22 -10.57 -3.01
N ALA A 165 -19.24 -9.84 -3.54
CA ALA A 165 -18.15 -10.42 -4.31
C ALA A 165 -16.95 -10.72 -3.42
N GLU A 166 -16.17 -11.71 -3.82
CA GLU A 166 -14.85 -11.92 -3.24
C GLU A 166 -13.94 -10.74 -3.54
N GLY A 167 -13.17 -10.33 -2.55
CA GLY A 167 -12.24 -9.22 -2.68
C GLY A 167 -11.82 -8.61 -1.36
N VAL A 168 -10.84 -7.71 -1.47
CA VAL A 168 -10.39 -6.86 -0.36
C VAL A 168 -11.13 -5.52 -0.45
N TYR A 169 -11.70 -5.10 0.67
CA TYR A 169 -12.46 -3.86 0.77
C TYR A 169 -11.91 -2.98 1.88
N GLU A 170 -11.58 -1.74 1.55
CA GLU A 170 -11.25 -0.70 2.51
C GLU A 170 -12.52 0.06 2.90
N LEU A 171 -12.93 -0.05 4.17
CA LEU A 171 -14.00 0.73 4.78
C LEU A 171 -13.38 1.94 5.46
N LYS A 172 -13.85 3.13 5.14
CA LYS A 172 -13.24 4.37 5.62
C LYS A 172 -14.29 5.33 6.14
N ALA A 173 -14.02 5.91 7.30
CA ALA A 173 -14.77 7.02 7.88
C ALA A 173 -13.87 8.25 7.94
N THR A 174 -14.30 9.35 7.32
CA THR A 174 -13.53 10.59 7.24
C THR A 174 -14.34 11.74 7.82
N VAL A 175 -13.70 12.57 8.64
CA VAL A 175 -14.22 13.89 9.00
C VAL A 175 -13.31 14.94 8.38
N ALA A 176 -13.90 15.86 7.61
CA ALA A 176 -13.20 16.98 6.99
C ALA A 176 -14.11 18.21 7.07
N THR A 177 -13.99 18.96 8.16
CA THR A 177 -14.75 20.19 8.40
C THR A 177 -13.83 21.41 8.32
N GLU A 178 -14.38 22.60 8.54
CA GLU A 178 -13.56 23.82 8.69
C GLU A 178 -12.54 23.72 9.83
N TRP A 179 -12.85 22.97 10.89
CA TRP A 179 -12.09 23.00 12.14
C TRP A 179 -11.39 21.67 12.46
N TYR A 180 -11.83 20.57 11.85
CA TYR A 180 -11.40 19.21 12.19
C TYR A 180 -11.10 18.38 10.95
N SER A 181 -10.07 17.55 11.07
CA SER A 181 -9.71 16.52 10.09
C SER A 181 -9.29 15.24 10.80
N GLY A 182 -9.78 14.09 10.32
CA GLY A 182 -9.44 12.77 10.85
C GLY A 182 -9.96 11.66 9.95
N GLU A 183 -9.31 10.51 10.02
CA GLU A 183 -9.66 9.32 9.23
C GLU A 183 -9.52 8.06 10.10
N LEU A 184 -10.47 7.15 9.97
CA LEU A 184 -10.37 5.77 10.44
C LEU A 184 -10.60 4.84 9.24
N SER A 185 -9.67 3.92 9.01
CA SER A 185 -9.75 2.93 7.94
C SER A 185 -9.69 1.51 8.49
N VAL A 186 -10.51 0.62 7.95
CA VAL A 186 -10.55 -0.81 8.26
C VAL A 186 -10.60 -1.59 6.97
N THR A 187 -9.68 -2.53 6.82
CA THR A 187 -9.70 -3.48 5.70
C THR A 187 -10.47 -4.73 6.10
N ILE A 188 -11.40 -5.16 5.25
CA ILE A 188 -12.04 -6.47 5.33
C ILE A 188 -11.74 -7.28 4.07
N LEU A 189 -11.80 -8.60 4.20
CA LEU A 189 -11.63 -9.58 3.14
C LEU A 189 -12.89 -10.42 3.04
N ILE A 190 -13.42 -10.56 1.82
CA ILE A 190 -14.56 -11.42 1.54
C ILE A 190 -14.06 -12.56 0.68
N VAL A 191 -14.32 -13.80 1.09
CA VAL A 191 -13.82 -15.01 0.42
C VAL A 191 -14.94 -15.96 0.05
N ASP A 192 -14.82 -16.58 -1.13
CA ASP A 192 -15.67 -17.72 -1.50
C ASP A 192 -15.04 -19.01 -0.97
N THR A 193 -15.60 -19.52 0.13
CA THR A 193 -15.09 -20.73 0.78
C THR A 193 -15.32 -22.02 -0.01
N SER A 194 -16.07 -21.97 -1.12
CA SER A 194 -16.28 -23.14 -2.00
C SER A 194 -15.10 -23.42 -2.92
N LYS A 195 -14.13 -22.50 -3.00
CA LYS A 195 -12.94 -22.61 -3.84
C LYS A 195 -11.66 -22.27 -3.07
N ALA A 196 -10.53 -22.53 -3.71
CA ALA A 196 -9.22 -22.14 -3.21
C ALA A 196 -9.09 -20.61 -3.18
N TYR A 197 -8.57 -20.06 -2.09
CA TYR A 197 -8.22 -18.65 -2.00
C TYR A 197 -6.79 -18.44 -2.48
N VAL A 198 -6.57 -17.54 -3.44
CA VAL A 198 -5.21 -17.25 -3.93
C VAL A 198 -4.50 -16.31 -2.96
N MET A 199 -3.50 -16.84 -2.25
CA MET A 199 -2.74 -16.11 -1.23
C MET A 199 -1.57 -15.33 -1.84
N ALA A 200 -0.99 -15.84 -2.92
CA ALA A 200 0.06 -15.19 -3.70
C ALA A 200 -0.01 -15.63 -5.17
N GLU A 201 -0.04 -14.65 -6.07
CA GLU A 201 -0.13 -14.86 -7.52
C GLU A 201 1.26 -14.88 -8.17
N ALA A 202 1.47 -15.84 -9.07
CA ALA A 202 2.66 -15.92 -9.91
C ALA A 202 2.73 -14.79 -10.97
N GLU A 203 1.61 -14.11 -11.26
CA GLU A 203 1.50 -13.02 -12.24
C GLU A 203 1.55 -11.61 -11.65
N SER A 204 1.65 -11.48 -10.32
CA SER A 204 1.57 -10.16 -9.69
C SER A 204 2.74 -9.25 -10.14
N THR A 205 2.40 -8.03 -10.59
CA THR A 205 3.39 -6.98 -10.95
C THR A 205 4.20 -6.52 -9.73
N ILE A 206 3.72 -6.85 -8.53
CA ILE A 206 4.36 -6.72 -7.23
C ILE A 206 4.82 -8.11 -6.85
N SER A 207 6.12 -8.34 -6.65
CA SER A 207 6.73 -9.66 -6.43
C SER A 207 6.18 -10.41 -5.19
N GLN A 208 5.01 -11.05 -5.29
CA GLN A 208 4.39 -11.79 -4.19
C GLN A 208 5.05 -13.16 -3.95
N ILE A 209 5.61 -13.75 -5.01
CA ILE A 209 6.45 -14.94 -4.91
C ILE A 209 7.83 -14.53 -5.43
N VAL A 210 8.85 -14.62 -4.58
CA VAL A 210 10.19 -14.11 -4.90
C VAL A 210 11.19 -15.26 -4.89
N PRO A 211 11.68 -15.70 -6.05
CA PRO A 211 12.82 -16.60 -6.14
C PRO A 211 14.05 -16.07 -5.38
N ARG A 212 14.68 -16.95 -4.58
CA ARG A 212 15.86 -16.65 -3.76
C ARG A 212 16.91 -17.74 -3.85
N GLY A 213 18.14 -17.38 -3.51
CA GLY A 213 19.17 -18.28 -2.98
C GLY A 213 19.39 -18.03 -1.48
N TYR A 214 20.13 -18.90 -0.79
CA TYR A 214 20.48 -18.68 0.63
C TYR A 214 21.15 -17.32 0.87
N GLY A 215 20.63 -16.54 1.82
CA GLY A 215 21.12 -15.20 2.14
C GLY A 215 20.66 -14.13 1.13
N ALA A 216 21.60 -13.31 0.63
CA ALA A 216 21.31 -12.26 -0.35
C ALA A 216 21.44 -12.72 -1.81
N ASP A 217 21.70 -14.02 -2.03
CA ASP A 217 21.97 -14.55 -3.35
C ASP A 217 20.71 -14.61 -4.22
N LYS A 218 20.84 -14.15 -5.46
CA LYS A 218 19.73 -14.06 -6.41
C LYS A 218 19.84 -15.15 -7.47
N THR A 219 18.71 -15.80 -7.76
CA THR A 219 18.53 -16.58 -8.98
C THR A 219 18.25 -15.65 -10.15
N VAL A 220 18.51 -16.11 -11.38
CA VAL A 220 17.97 -15.42 -12.57
C VAL A 220 16.54 -15.86 -12.74
N ASN A 221 15.59 -14.92 -12.65
CA ASN A 221 14.18 -15.22 -12.72
C ASN A 221 13.47 -14.42 -13.80
N SER A 222 12.40 -15.01 -14.32
CA SER A 222 11.44 -14.33 -15.18
C SER A 222 10.04 -14.58 -14.63
N TYR A 223 9.30 -13.50 -14.44
CA TYR A 223 7.89 -13.53 -14.14
C TYR A 223 7.15 -13.83 -15.44
N LEU A 224 6.20 -14.76 -15.40
CA LEU A 224 5.46 -15.30 -16.54
C LEU A 224 6.24 -16.29 -17.44
N ALA A 225 6.06 -17.57 -17.15
CA ALA A 225 6.02 -18.60 -18.18
C ALA A 225 4.70 -19.38 -18.01
N ASP A 226 3.87 -19.45 -19.05
CA ASP A 226 2.92 -20.56 -19.15
C ASP A 226 3.74 -21.82 -19.32
N PHE A 227 3.80 -22.64 -18.27
CA PHE A 227 4.62 -23.84 -18.25
C PHE A 227 3.74 -25.05 -17.95
N ASN A 228 3.61 -25.93 -18.94
CA ASN A 228 2.78 -27.13 -18.89
C ASN A 228 1.33 -26.83 -18.42
N GLY A 229 0.74 -25.75 -18.92
CA GLY A 229 -0.64 -25.37 -18.64
C GLY A 229 -0.86 -24.62 -17.32
N ARG A 230 0.21 -24.21 -16.62
CA ARG A 230 0.13 -23.36 -15.43
C ARG A 230 0.92 -22.08 -15.62
N LYS A 231 0.36 -20.97 -15.16
CA LYS A 231 1.09 -19.72 -14.96
C LYS A 231 2.07 -19.92 -13.82
N ALA A 232 3.33 -19.62 -14.06
CA ALA A 232 4.38 -19.83 -13.07
C ALA A 232 5.50 -18.80 -13.19
N ILE A 233 6.18 -18.60 -12.07
CA ILE A 233 7.46 -17.90 -12.03
C ILE A 233 8.55 -18.92 -12.32
N LYS A 234 9.41 -18.58 -13.29
CA LYS A 234 10.59 -19.38 -13.63
C LYS A 234 11.80 -18.83 -12.89
N ALA A 235 12.57 -19.70 -12.28
CA ALA A 235 13.84 -19.37 -11.64
C ALA A 235 14.94 -20.32 -12.10
N VAL A 236 16.00 -19.75 -12.67
CA VAL A 236 17.18 -20.44 -13.16
C VAL A 236 18.30 -20.28 -12.13
N CYS A 237 18.86 -21.41 -11.71
CA CYS A 237 19.90 -21.45 -10.69
C CYS A 237 21.31 -21.56 -11.28
N ASP A 238 21.44 -21.59 -12.59
CA ASP A 238 22.72 -21.74 -13.29
C ASP A 238 23.54 -20.43 -13.27
N PRO A 239 24.77 -20.44 -12.72
CA PRO A 239 25.68 -19.30 -12.79
C PRO A 239 26.01 -18.85 -14.22
N GLU A 240 26.06 -19.76 -15.20
CA GLU A 240 26.31 -19.40 -16.61
C GLU A 240 25.13 -18.64 -17.21
N ALA A 241 23.92 -18.86 -16.71
CA ALA A 241 22.73 -18.09 -17.06
C ALA A 241 22.63 -16.75 -16.31
N GLY A 242 23.58 -16.46 -15.41
CA GLY A 242 23.69 -15.20 -14.65
C GLY A 242 23.25 -15.29 -13.18
N ALA A 243 22.94 -16.47 -12.65
CA ALA A 243 22.61 -16.63 -11.23
C ALA A 243 23.84 -16.38 -10.34
N ASN A 244 23.62 -15.92 -9.10
CA ASN A 244 24.73 -15.76 -8.16
C ASN A 244 25.41 -17.11 -7.85
N GLY A 245 26.71 -17.07 -7.54
CA GLY A 245 27.56 -18.26 -7.40
C GLY A 245 27.18 -19.27 -6.31
N ASN A 246 26.22 -18.98 -5.42
CA ASN A 246 25.67 -19.98 -4.49
C ASN A 246 24.15 -20.19 -4.63
N ALA A 247 23.47 -19.52 -5.58
CA ALA A 247 22.02 -19.62 -5.75
C ALA A 247 21.57 -21.05 -6.08
N TYR A 248 22.41 -21.86 -6.73
CA TYR A 248 22.13 -23.28 -6.97
C TYR A 248 22.24 -24.17 -5.73
N LYS A 249 23.02 -23.82 -4.71
CA LYS A 249 23.23 -24.72 -3.56
C LYS A 249 21.98 -24.85 -2.70
N TRP A 250 21.29 -23.72 -2.60
CA TRP A 250 20.11 -23.53 -1.79
C TRP A 250 19.23 -22.53 -2.54
N PRO A 251 18.45 -22.95 -3.54
CA PRO A 251 17.41 -22.12 -4.12
C PRO A 251 16.12 -22.28 -3.32
N GLY A 252 15.28 -21.26 -3.31
CA GLY A 252 14.03 -21.22 -2.55
C GLY A 252 13.17 -20.04 -2.94
N ILE A 253 12.15 -19.74 -2.15
CA ILE A 253 11.33 -18.55 -2.35
C ILE A 253 11.07 -17.79 -1.05
N ASP A 254 10.77 -16.51 -1.18
CA ASP A 254 9.98 -15.77 -0.19
C ASP A 254 8.53 -15.62 -0.70
N ILE A 255 7.61 -15.42 0.24
CA ILE A 255 6.21 -15.10 -0.04
C ILE A 255 5.87 -13.75 0.59
N HIS A 256 5.44 -12.80 -0.23
CA HIS A 256 4.86 -11.55 0.22
C HIS A 256 3.35 -11.60 -0.03
N THR A 257 2.58 -11.62 1.04
CA THR A 257 1.11 -11.66 0.99
C THR A 257 0.52 -10.45 1.68
N ALA A 258 -0.69 -10.05 1.28
CA ALA A 258 -1.48 -9.06 1.99
C ALA A 258 -2.17 -9.66 3.23
N LEU A 259 -2.22 -10.98 3.37
CA LEU A 259 -2.81 -11.63 4.54
C LEU A 259 -1.92 -11.48 5.76
N THR A 260 -2.38 -10.74 6.77
CA THR A 260 -1.73 -10.73 8.08
C THR A 260 -1.96 -12.03 8.84
N LYS A 261 -1.21 -12.22 9.94
CA LYS A 261 -1.37 -13.36 10.86
C LYS A 261 -2.78 -13.45 11.43
N GLU A 262 -3.39 -12.31 11.75
CA GLU A 262 -4.76 -12.20 12.22
C GLU A 262 -5.75 -12.65 11.14
N LEU A 263 -5.58 -12.18 9.90
CA LEU A 263 -6.43 -12.60 8.78
C LEU A 263 -6.31 -14.11 8.51
N LEU A 264 -5.11 -14.70 8.61
CA LEU A 264 -4.93 -16.15 8.49
C LEU A 264 -5.67 -16.93 9.60
N THR A 265 -5.67 -16.39 10.82
CA THR A 265 -6.40 -16.99 11.95
C THR A 265 -7.90 -16.98 11.71
N GLU A 266 -8.42 -15.90 11.12
CA GLU A 266 -9.84 -15.81 10.75
C GLU A 266 -10.19 -16.68 9.53
N MET A 267 -9.31 -16.76 8.52
CA MET A 267 -9.43 -17.72 7.41
C MET A 267 -9.50 -19.16 7.94
N LYS A 268 -8.67 -19.52 8.92
CA LYS A 268 -8.75 -20.81 9.61
C LYS A 268 -10.13 -21.03 10.23
N ALA A 269 -10.67 -20.03 10.94
CA ALA A 269 -12.00 -20.11 11.53
C ALA A 269 -13.12 -20.28 10.47
N LEU A 270 -12.89 -19.84 9.23
CA LEU A 270 -13.80 -20.08 8.11
C LEU A 270 -13.67 -21.47 7.47
N GLY A 271 -12.66 -22.26 7.85
CA GLY A 271 -12.47 -23.65 7.42
C GLY A 271 -11.25 -23.90 6.54
N TYR A 272 -10.43 -22.89 6.23
CA TYR A 272 -9.18 -23.11 5.51
C TYR A 272 -8.17 -23.85 6.39
N THR A 273 -7.57 -24.92 5.88
CA THR A 273 -6.70 -25.81 6.67
C THR A 273 -5.30 -25.96 6.11
N THR A 274 -5.12 -25.75 4.82
CA THR A 274 -3.90 -26.13 4.11
C THR A 274 -3.53 -25.07 3.09
N MET A 275 -2.27 -24.66 3.11
CA MET A 275 -1.65 -23.91 2.03
C MET A 275 -1.04 -24.87 1.02
N VAL A 276 -1.31 -24.66 -0.27
CA VAL A 276 -0.84 -25.46 -1.38
C VAL A 276 0.10 -24.64 -2.26
N ILE A 277 1.28 -25.17 -2.52
CA ILE A 277 2.29 -24.58 -3.40
C ILE A 277 2.64 -25.57 -4.51
N PRO A 278 2.19 -25.36 -5.75
CA PRO A 278 2.62 -26.16 -6.89
C PRO A 278 4.05 -25.81 -7.29
N VAL A 279 4.94 -26.81 -7.31
CA VAL A 279 6.35 -26.67 -7.70
C VAL A 279 6.71 -27.68 -8.78
N TYR A 280 7.52 -27.25 -9.74
CA TYR A 280 8.09 -28.10 -10.78
C TYR A 280 9.60 -27.86 -10.86
N ILE A 281 10.39 -28.92 -11.01
CA ILE A 281 11.85 -28.84 -11.22
C ILE A 281 12.19 -29.40 -12.61
N ALA A 282 12.87 -28.60 -13.43
CA ALA A 282 13.32 -28.92 -14.78
C ALA A 282 14.85 -28.88 -14.88
N ASP A 283 15.38 -29.43 -15.98
CA ASP A 283 16.80 -29.34 -16.35
C ASP A 283 17.78 -29.86 -15.29
N SER A 284 17.33 -30.75 -14.40
CA SER A 284 18.16 -31.27 -13.31
C SER A 284 18.82 -32.59 -13.67
N SER A 285 20.07 -32.78 -13.24
CA SER A 285 20.81 -34.04 -13.40
C SER A 285 20.41 -35.13 -12.39
N VAL A 286 19.60 -34.79 -11.38
CA VAL A 286 19.07 -35.71 -10.38
C VAL A 286 17.57 -35.93 -10.58
N SER A 287 17.08 -37.11 -10.19
CA SER A 287 15.68 -37.50 -10.40
C SER A 287 14.69 -36.86 -9.43
N SER A 288 15.15 -36.35 -8.28
CA SER A 288 14.29 -35.68 -7.30
C SER A 288 15.08 -34.78 -6.37
N HIS A 289 14.38 -33.84 -5.75
CA HIS A 289 14.92 -32.92 -4.75
C HIS A 289 14.07 -32.93 -3.48
N THR A 290 14.69 -32.66 -2.34
CA THR A 290 13.96 -32.49 -1.07
C THR A 290 13.70 -31.01 -0.84
N ILE A 291 12.47 -30.67 -0.45
CA ILE A 291 12.10 -29.30 -0.07
C ILE A 291 11.91 -29.22 1.43
N HIS A 292 12.49 -28.18 2.03
CA HIS A 292 12.49 -27.90 3.46
C HIS A 292 11.77 -26.59 3.76
N TYR A 293 11.16 -26.53 4.93
CA TYR A 293 10.45 -25.35 5.43
C TYR A 293 11.38 -24.41 6.20
N GLY A 294 11.30 -23.11 5.88
CA GLY A 294 12.05 -22.05 6.56
C GLY A 294 13.56 -22.07 6.34
N ALA A 295 14.25 -21.07 6.91
CA ALA A 295 15.68 -20.85 6.73
C ALA A 295 16.62 -21.87 7.39
N THR A 296 16.14 -22.63 8.39
CA THR A 296 17.00 -23.48 9.25
C THR A 296 16.86 -24.99 9.02
N GLY A 297 16.09 -25.41 8.02
CA GLY A 297 16.36 -26.67 7.31
C GLY A 297 16.15 -27.99 8.04
N ASN A 298 15.39 -28.00 9.13
CA ASN A 298 15.16 -29.23 9.90
C ASN A 298 13.81 -29.90 9.60
N GLU A 299 12.88 -29.21 8.93
CA GLU A 299 11.55 -29.74 8.64
C GLU A 299 11.37 -29.96 7.14
N LYS A 300 11.50 -31.23 6.72
CA LYS A 300 11.20 -31.66 5.36
C LYS A 300 9.71 -31.48 5.09
N ILE A 301 9.37 -30.76 4.03
CA ILE A 301 7.99 -30.64 3.53
C ILE A 301 7.66 -31.83 2.63
N ALA A 302 8.44 -32.00 1.56
CA ALA A 302 8.17 -32.99 0.53
C ALA A 302 9.44 -33.37 -0.25
N THR A 303 9.29 -34.37 -1.12
CA THR A 303 10.25 -34.68 -2.18
C THR A 303 9.56 -34.40 -3.51
N VAL A 304 10.20 -33.59 -4.36
CA VAL A 304 9.70 -33.21 -5.68
C VAL A 304 10.45 -34.00 -6.74
N THR A 305 9.71 -34.73 -7.57
CA THR A 305 10.27 -35.46 -8.72
C THR A 305 10.60 -34.47 -9.85
N THR A 306 11.79 -34.59 -10.42
CA THR A 306 12.19 -33.78 -11.57
C THR A 306 11.32 -34.14 -12.78
N GLY A 307 10.80 -33.13 -13.48
CA GLY A 307 9.95 -33.33 -14.65
C GLY A 307 8.45 -33.43 -14.36
N GLU A 308 8.03 -33.24 -13.09
CA GLU A 308 6.63 -33.36 -12.68
C GLU A 308 6.20 -32.20 -11.77
N TRP A 309 4.92 -31.82 -11.85
CA TRP A 309 4.33 -30.87 -10.90
C TRP A 309 4.04 -31.60 -9.59
N THR A 310 4.55 -31.07 -8.48
CA THR A 310 4.28 -31.55 -7.13
C THR A 310 3.60 -30.45 -6.33
N GLU A 311 2.52 -30.78 -5.62
CA GLU A 311 1.83 -29.85 -4.73
C GLU A 311 2.39 -30.01 -3.31
N LEU A 312 3.08 -28.98 -2.83
CA LEU A 312 3.55 -28.92 -1.45
C LEU A 312 2.39 -28.49 -0.57
N GLU A 313 2.13 -29.25 0.49
CA GLU A 313 1.07 -28.95 1.44
C GLU A 313 1.67 -28.54 2.78
N ILE A 314 1.28 -27.36 3.26
CA ILE A 314 1.69 -26.83 4.56
C ILE A 314 0.42 -26.56 5.37
N PRO A 315 0.26 -27.15 6.57
CA PRO A 315 -0.88 -26.84 7.43
C PRO A 315 -0.95 -25.34 7.76
N ILE A 316 -2.15 -24.78 7.77
CA ILE A 316 -2.35 -23.35 8.10
C ILE A 316 -1.85 -23.02 9.51
N ASP A 317 -1.91 -23.99 10.44
CA ASP A 317 -1.37 -23.84 11.78
C ASP A 317 0.15 -23.69 11.80
N THR A 318 0.86 -24.45 10.95
CA THR A 318 2.29 -24.27 10.76
C THR A 318 2.58 -22.87 10.25
N LEU A 319 1.87 -22.43 9.20
CA LEU A 319 2.00 -21.09 8.62
C LEU A 319 1.74 -19.96 9.63
N ILE A 320 0.67 -20.06 10.44
CA ILE A 320 0.35 -19.07 11.48
C ILE A 320 1.45 -19.05 12.55
N SER A 321 1.92 -20.21 12.99
CA SER A 321 2.94 -20.31 14.05
C SER A 321 4.29 -19.71 13.64
N SER A 322 4.64 -19.81 12.36
CA SER A 322 5.92 -19.38 11.79
C SER A 322 5.86 -18.03 11.05
N TYR A 323 4.68 -17.40 10.96
CA TYR A 323 4.38 -16.22 10.13
C TYR A 323 5.49 -15.16 10.17
N ASP A 324 5.85 -14.72 11.39
CA ASP A 324 6.81 -13.63 11.63
C ASP A 324 8.27 -14.01 11.33
N SER A 325 8.55 -15.31 11.16
CA SER A 325 9.92 -15.85 11.04
C SER A 325 10.27 -16.39 9.66
N THR A 326 9.28 -16.71 8.82
CA THR A 326 9.50 -17.50 7.58
C THR A 326 8.98 -16.84 6.30
N LEU A 327 7.86 -16.10 6.32
CA LEU A 327 7.25 -15.59 5.07
C LEU A 327 8.19 -14.69 4.25
N SER A 328 8.90 -13.78 4.92
CA SER A 328 9.80 -12.82 4.27
C SER A 328 11.29 -13.16 4.41
N ASN A 329 11.60 -14.38 4.87
CA ASN A 329 12.97 -14.81 5.10
C ASN A 329 13.13 -16.30 4.80
N TYR A 330 13.15 -16.62 3.50
CA TYR A 330 13.40 -17.94 2.97
C TYR A 330 12.33 -18.96 3.39
N PHE A 331 11.13 -18.76 2.84
CA PHE A 331 9.92 -19.48 3.21
C PHE A 331 10.04 -21.00 3.03
N PHE A 332 10.54 -21.43 1.87
CA PHE A 332 11.01 -22.80 1.69
C PHE A 332 12.30 -22.80 0.87
N TYR A 333 13.02 -23.92 0.91
CA TYR A 333 14.11 -24.16 -0.01
C TYR A 333 14.23 -25.58 -0.53
N ILE A 334 14.88 -25.69 -1.67
CA ILE A 334 15.19 -26.92 -2.38
C ILE A 334 16.63 -27.31 -2.00
N GLU A 335 16.78 -28.48 -1.38
CA GLU A 335 18.09 -28.99 -0.98
C GLU A 335 18.87 -29.48 -2.19
N ASN A 336 19.98 -28.79 -2.49
CA ASN A 336 20.85 -29.17 -3.60
C ASN A 336 22.33 -29.30 -3.20
N SER A 337 22.76 -28.69 -2.09
CA SER A 337 24.17 -28.71 -1.67
C SER A 337 24.75 -30.12 -1.43
N LYS A 338 23.89 -31.11 -1.14
CA LYS A 338 24.29 -32.51 -0.97
C LYS A 338 24.57 -33.24 -2.29
N ASN A 339 24.17 -32.65 -3.42
CA ASN A 339 24.20 -33.28 -4.75
C ASN A 339 25.33 -32.75 -5.66
N GLY A 340 26.24 -31.90 -5.15
CA GLY A 340 27.29 -31.26 -5.96
C GLY A 340 26.79 -30.03 -6.74
N SER A 341 27.52 -29.61 -7.78
CA SER A 341 27.11 -28.49 -8.67
C SER A 341 26.04 -28.93 -9.67
N ASN A 342 24.86 -29.27 -9.17
CA ASN A 342 23.69 -29.57 -10.00
C ASN A 342 22.93 -28.26 -10.26
N TYR A 343 22.98 -27.78 -11.49
CA TYR A 343 22.20 -26.61 -11.92
C TYR A 343 20.83 -27.08 -12.43
N PHE A 344 19.80 -26.29 -12.17
CA PHE A 344 18.44 -26.63 -12.58
C PHE A 344 17.58 -25.37 -12.67
N THR A 345 16.42 -25.53 -13.29
CA THR A 345 15.35 -24.53 -13.34
C THR A 345 14.22 -25.01 -12.44
N TYR A 346 13.61 -24.12 -11.66
CA TYR A 346 12.36 -24.44 -10.96
C TYR A 346 11.26 -23.45 -11.30
N TYR A 347 10.03 -23.92 -11.15
CA TYR A 347 8.82 -23.16 -11.39
C TYR A 347 7.92 -23.24 -10.17
N VAL A 348 7.32 -22.11 -9.81
CA VAL A 348 6.32 -22.01 -8.74
C VAL A 348 5.08 -21.34 -9.31
N SER A 349 3.93 -22.00 -9.16
CA SER A 349 2.63 -21.47 -9.59
C SER A 349 1.93 -20.72 -8.45
N ASP A 350 0.67 -20.33 -8.63
CA ASP A 350 -0.11 -19.62 -7.62
C ASP A 350 -0.16 -20.42 -6.32
N ILE A 351 0.04 -19.72 -5.20
CA ILE A 351 -0.02 -20.28 -3.86
C ILE A 351 -1.42 -20.05 -3.32
N THR A 352 -2.06 -21.11 -2.86
CA THR A 352 -3.47 -21.06 -2.47
C THR A 352 -3.70 -21.58 -1.06
N LEU A 353 -4.76 -21.11 -0.41
CA LEU A 353 -5.35 -21.71 0.78
C LEU A 353 -6.58 -22.51 0.38
N ILE A 354 -6.68 -23.75 0.87
CA ILE A 354 -7.81 -24.65 0.61
C ILE A 354 -8.44 -25.16 1.90
N GLN A 355 -9.71 -25.57 1.79
CA GLN A 355 -10.37 -26.38 2.80
C GLN A 355 -10.13 -27.85 2.46
N LYS A 356 -9.29 -28.52 3.22
CA LYS A 356 -9.03 -29.96 3.04
C LYS A 356 -9.90 -30.72 4.05
N ALA A 357 -10.73 -31.62 3.53
CA ALA A 357 -11.69 -32.41 4.31
C ALA A 357 -11.01 -33.37 5.30
#